data_AF-A0A2N1MGD8-F1
#
_entry.id   AF-A0A2N1MGD8-F1
#
_cell.length_a   1.000
_cell.length_b   1.000
_cell.length_c   1.000
_cell.angle_alpha   90.00
_cell.angle_beta   90.00
_cell.angle_gamma   90.00
#
_symmetry.space_group_name_H-M   'P 1'
#
loop_
_entity.id
_entity.type
_entity.pdbx_description
1 polymer ?
#
loop_
_entity_poly.entity_id
_entity_poly.type
_entity_poly.pdbx_seq_one_letter_code
_entity_poly.pdbx_strand_id
1 'polypeptide(L)'
;MSSAKWHKFNEHLKFLITEGRVSIERKGIETKRIRDFTWFIVTSNQDAPLKIDIEDFRVVCFDVFSHCRGNTKYFKQLGKVLDHPDTPEVVMIYLLNRDLSDFEPEEIPAIKIKVDIMHDQLSSSIRFIIDYITSRAEDRTSMQSCTLLYQKYLEWCGENGEKLLTSKVAGKKFSEIGIESKQVQTQYILDCPKIVAKLHESGLNDIEEFSDIP
;
A
#
# COMPACT_ATOMS: atom_id res chain seq x y z
N MET A 1 -1.92 -3.55 -17.55
CA MET A 1 -3.39 -3.80 -17.54
C MET A 1 -4.12 -2.46 -17.51
N SER A 2 -5.38 -2.37 -17.97
CA SER A 2 -6.16 -1.13 -17.77
C SER A 2 -6.54 -0.99 -16.29
N SER A 3 -6.66 0.25 -15.78
CA SER A 3 -7.03 0.53 -14.39
C SER A 3 -8.31 -0.21 -13.96
N ALA A 4 -9.33 -0.28 -14.82
CA ALA A 4 -10.57 -1.01 -14.54
C ALA A 4 -10.37 -2.53 -14.34
N LYS A 5 -9.47 -3.17 -15.10
CA LYS A 5 -9.14 -4.59 -14.92
C LYS A 5 -8.39 -4.82 -13.60
N TRP A 6 -7.52 -3.88 -13.23
CA TRP A 6 -6.78 -3.93 -11.98
C TRP A 6 -7.70 -3.80 -10.76
N HIS A 7 -8.65 -2.85 -10.79
CA HIS A 7 -9.67 -2.72 -9.75
C HIS A 7 -10.51 -3.98 -9.60
N LYS A 8 -10.99 -4.56 -10.71
CA LYS A 8 -11.77 -5.80 -10.66
C LYS A 8 -10.98 -6.96 -10.06
N PHE A 9 -9.69 -7.06 -10.39
CA PHE A 9 -8.82 -8.08 -9.81
C PHE A 9 -8.66 -7.89 -8.30
N ASN A 10 -8.38 -6.66 -7.85
CA ASN A 10 -8.16 -6.38 -6.43
C ASN A 10 -9.39 -6.69 -5.57
N GLU A 11 -10.57 -6.27 -6.04
CA GLU A 11 -11.82 -6.57 -5.36
C GLU A 11 -12.10 -8.08 -5.32
N HIS A 12 -11.75 -8.81 -6.39
CA HIS A 12 -11.90 -10.25 -6.39
C HIS A 12 -10.93 -10.95 -5.44
N LEU A 13 -9.67 -10.51 -5.37
CA LEU A 13 -8.69 -11.05 -4.42
C LEU A 13 -9.13 -10.85 -2.97
N LYS A 14 -9.56 -9.63 -2.64
CA LYS A 14 -10.13 -9.30 -1.32
C LYS A 14 -11.32 -10.18 -0.97
N PHE A 15 -12.19 -10.44 -1.93
CA PHE A 15 -13.34 -11.31 -1.77
C PHE A 15 -12.92 -12.76 -1.49
N LEU A 16 -11.93 -13.29 -2.21
CA LEU A 16 -11.38 -14.63 -1.95
C LEU A 16 -10.78 -14.76 -0.55
N ILE A 17 -10.14 -13.71 -0.04
CA ILE A 17 -9.58 -13.71 1.32
C ILE A 17 -10.69 -13.73 2.39
N THR A 18 -11.81 -13.04 2.16
CA THR A 18 -12.80 -12.76 3.21
C THR A 18 -14.08 -13.62 3.16
N GLU A 19 -14.49 -14.14 2.00
CA GLU A 19 -15.82 -14.79 1.86
C GLU A 19 -15.94 -16.10 2.66
N GLY A 20 -14.84 -16.82 2.88
CA GLY A 20 -14.82 -18.10 3.63
C GLY A 20 -15.54 -19.26 2.92
N ARG A 21 -16.09 -19.03 1.72
CA ARG A 21 -16.62 -20.05 0.82
C ARG A 21 -16.31 -19.68 -0.61
N VAL A 22 -15.98 -20.67 -1.44
CA VAL A 22 -15.68 -20.47 -2.85
C VAL A 22 -16.49 -21.44 -3.72
N SER A 23 -16.93 -20.98 -4.88
CA SER A 23 -17.57 -21.83 -5.90
C SER A 23 -16.50 -22.36 -6.85
N ILE A 24 -16.31 -23.69 -6.85
CA ILE A 24 -15.33 -24.36 -7.71
C ILE A 24 -16.06 -25.00 -8.88
N GLU A 25 -15.78 -24.50 -10.08
CA GLU A 25 -16.20 -25.09 -11.34
C GLU A 25 -15.05 -25.94 -11.89
N ARG A 26 -15.24 -27.27 -11.95
CA ARG A 26 -14.27 -28.18 -12.57
C ARG A 26 -14.79 -28.58 -13.93
N LYS A 27 -13.90 -28.64 -14.92
CA LYS A 27 -14.26 -29.01 -16.29
C LYS A 27 -15.03 -30.33 -16.33
N GLY A 28 -16.25 -30.29 -16.89
CA GLY A 28 -17.11 -31.47 -17.03
C GLY A 28 -17.77 -31.94 -15.74
N ILE A 29 -17.76 -31.13 -14.68
CA ILE A 29 -18.37 -31.44 -13.39
C ILE A 29 -19.22 -30.23 -12.97
N GLU A 30 -20.34 -30.48 -12.31
CA GLU A 30 -21.17 -29.43 -11.74
C GLU A 30 -20.42 -28.59 -10.70
N THR A 31 -20.67 -27.28 -10.70
CA THR A 31 -20.08 -26.32 -9.77
C THR A 31 -20.46 -26.64 -8.33
N LYS A 32 -19.47 -26.69 -7.44
CA LYS A 32 -19.69 -26.94 -6.00
C LYS A 32 -19.25 -25.74 -5.18
N ARG A 33 -20.08 -25.34 -4.21
CA ARG A 33 -19.72 -24.32 -3.22
C ARG A 33 -19.16 -24.99 -1.98
N ILE A 34 -17.92 -24.70 -1.63
CA ILE A 34 -17.22 -25.30 -0.48
C ILE A 34 -16.70 -24.23 0.47
N ARG A 35 -16.34 -24.63 1.70
CA ARG A 35 -15.61 -23.74 2.63
C ARG A 35 -14.20 -23.50 2.10
N ASP A 36 -13.78 -22.24 2.18
CA ASP A 36 -12.45 -21.81 1.77
C ASP A 36 -11.56 -21.67 3.00
N PHE A 37 -10.34 -22.21 2.91
CA PHE A 37 -9.29 -22.13 3.91
C PHE A 37 -7.97 -21.66 3.28
N THR A 38 -8.06 -21.01 2.12
CA THR A 38 -6.90 -20.59 1.34
C THR A 38 -6.22 -19.38 1.99
N TRP A 39 -4.90 -19.48 2.16
CA TRP A 39 -4.03 -18.36 2.51
C TRP A 39 -3.13 -18.05 1.32
N PHE A 40 -2.98 -16.78 0.99
CA PHE A 40 -2.22 -16.34 -0.18
C PHE A 40 -0.82 -15.86 0.23
N ILE A 41 0.20 -16.44 -0.40
CA ILE A 41 1.57 -15.92 -0.37
C ILE A 41 1.88 -15.42 -1.78
N VAL A 42 2.15 -14.12 -1.91
CA VAL A 42 2.47 -13.48 -3.19
C VAL A 42 3.93 -13.05 -3.17
N THR A 43 4.68 -13.45 -4.19
CA THR A 43 6.08 -13.04 -4.38
C THR A 43 6.19 -12.25 -5.69
N SER A 44 6.92 -11.15 -5.66
CA SER A 44 7.13 -10.29 -6.82
C SER A 44 8.45 -9.54 -6.70
N ASN A 45 9.02 -9.20 -7.85
CA ASN A 45 10.16 -8.30 -7.96
C ASN A 45 9.74 -6.87 -8.36
N GLN A 46 8.43 -6.60 -8.39
CA GLN A 46 7.87 -5.27 -8.64
C GLN A 46 7.60 -4.59 -7.29
N ASP A 47 7.82 -3.27 -7.22
CA ASP A 47 7.71 -2.50 -5.98
C ASP A 47 6.27 -2.52 -5.41
N ALA A 48 5.25 -2.51 -6.28
CA ALA A 48 3.84 -2.53 -5.87
C ALA A 48 3.05 -3.64 -6.60
N PRO A 49 3.14 -4.91 -6.16
CA PRO A 49 2.52 -6.03 -6.86
C PRO A 49 1.01 -6.14 -6.67
N LEU A 50 0.47 -5.57 -5.60
CA LEU A 50 -0.94 -5.60 -5.25
C LEU A 50 -1.40 -4.19 -4.88
N LYS A 51 -2.66 -3.85 -5.18
CA LYS A 51 -3.24 -2.60 -4.69
C LYS A 51 -3.64 -2.80 -3.23
N ILE A 52 -2.96 -2.09 -2.33
CA ILE A 52 -3.22 -2.14 -0.91
C ILE A 52 -3.98 -0.86 -0.59
N ASP A 53 -5.25 -1.03 -0.22
CA ASP A 53 -6.02 0.10 0.25
C ASP A 53 -5.61 0.44 1.68
N ILE A 54 -5.90 1.67 2.08
CA ILE A 54 -5.20 2.24 3.23
C ILE A 54 -5.66 1.61 4.56
N GLU A 55 -6.89 1.09 4.59
CA GLU A 55 -7.48 0.33 5.70
C GLU A 55 -7.41 -1.20 5.46
N ASP A 56 -6.53 -1.65 4.57
CA ASP A 56 -6.43 -3.07 4.25
C ASP A 56 -5.60 -3.82 5.31
N PHE A 57 -6.32 -4.38 6.28
CA PHE A 57 -5.80 -5.27 7.32
C PHE A 57 -5.74 -6.74 6.87
N ARG A 58 -5.59 -7.03 5.57
CA ARG A 58 -5.51 -8.41 5.03
C ARG A 58 -4.14 -8.75 4.47
N VAL A 59 -3.28 -7.75 4.28
CA VAL A 59 -1.98 -7.90 3.62
C VAL A 59 -0.85 -7.47 4.56
N VAL A 60 0.09 -8.39 4.79
CA VAL A 60 1.40 -8.14 5.40
C VAL A 60 2.43 -8.07 4.27
N CYS A 61 3.28 -7.05 4.28
CA CYS A 61 4.31 -6.86 3.26
C CYS A 61 5.70 -7.07 3.86
N PHE A 62 6.53 -7.86 3.19
CA PHE A 62 7.91 -8.11 3.58
C PHE A 62 8.86 -7.54 2.53
N ASP A 63 9.75 -6.64 2.94
CA ASP A 63 10.90 -6.26 2.14
C ASP A 63 12.04 -7.26 2.38
N VAL A 64 12.32 -8.07 1.36
CA VAL A 64 13.32 -9.13 1.44
C VAL A 64 14.61 -8.65 0.79
N PHE A 65 15.64 -8.45 1.61
CA PHE A 65 16.94 -7.98 1.15
C PHE A 65 17.54 -8.87 0.05
N SER A 66 18.07 -8.24 -0.99
CA SER A 66 18.73 -8.93 -2.11
C SER A 66 20.13 -9.45 -1.78
N HIS A 67 20.49 -9.64 -0.51
CA HIS A 67 21.85 -9.99 -0.08
C HIS A 67 22.32 -11.34 -0.67
N CYS A 68 21.39 -12.29 -0.86
CA CYS A 68 21.69 -13.58 -1.47
C CYS A 68 21.63 -13.56 -3.00
N ARG A 69 21.35 -12.42 -3.65
CA ARG A 69 21.22 -12.33 -5.11
C ARG A 69 22.52 -12.78 -5.79
N GLY A 70 22.42 -13.74 -6.71
CA GLY A 70 23.56 -14.32 -7.41
C GLY A 70 24.39 -15.32 -6.58
N ASN A 71 24.11 -15.50 -5.29
CA ASN A 71 24.81 -16.46 -4.43
C ASN A 71 24.36 -17.91 -4.72
N THR A 72 24.86 -18.43 -5.84
CA THR A 72 24.52 -19.77 -6.33
C THR A 72 24.94 -20.86 -5.34
N LYS A 73 26.01 -20.64 -4.56
CA LYS A 73 26.48 -21.61 -3.56
C LYS A 73 25.46 -21.76 -2.43
N TYR A 74 24.96 -20.65 -1.90
CA TYR A 74 23.92 -20.64 -0.88
C TYR A 74 22.66 -21.37 -1.36
N PHE A 75 22.12 -21.02 -2.53
CA PHE A 75 20.89 -21.65 -3.02
C PHE A 75 21.05 -23.14 -3.34
N LYS A 76 22.23 -23.58 -3.82
CA LYS A 76 22.53 -25.01 -3.98
C LYS A 76 22.54 -25.75 -2.65
N GLN A 77 23.09 -25.14 -1.59
CA GLN A 77 23.07 -25.73 -0.26
C GLN A 77 21.65 -25.75 0.31
N LEU A 78 20.90 -24.67 0.18
CA LEU A 78 19.51 -24.58 0.62
C LEU A 78 18.65 -25.65 -0.07
N GLY A 79 18.78 -25.82 -1.39
CA GLY A 79 18.08 -26.88 -2.12
C GLY A 79 18.36 -28.27 -1.55
N LYS A 80 19.63 -28.60 -1.27
CA LYS A 80 19.99 -29.88 -0.65
C LYS A 80 19.37 -30.09 0.73
N VAL A 81 19.24 -29.02 1.53
CA VAL A 81 18.57 -29.09 2.84
C VAL A 81 17.08 -29.34 2.63
N LEU A 82 16.43 -28.62 1.72
CA LEU A 82 15.01 -28.78 1.43
C LEU A 82 14.67 -30.15 0.83
N ASP A 83 15.58 -30.74 0.05
CA ASP A 83 15.43 -32.06 -0.57
C ASP A 83 15.72 -33.24 0.38
N HIS A 84 16.22 -32.97 1.60
CA HIS A 84 16.52 -34.03 2.56
C HIS A 84 15.21 -34.69 3.05
N PRO A 85 15.13 -36.03 3.11
CA PRO A 85 13.88 -36.74 3.43
C PRO A 85 13.28 -36.36 4.80
N ASP A 86 14.13 -36.01 5.76
CA ASP A 86 13.70 -35.65 7.12
C ASP A 86 13.26 -34.18 7.26
N THR A 87 13.57 -33.32 6.28
CA THR A 87 13.29 -31.88 6.38
C THR A 87 11.81 -31.56 6.57
N PRO A 88 10.87 -32.18 5.85
CA PRO A 88 9.44 -31.98 6.10
C PRO A 88 9.02 -32.29 7.54
N GLU A 89 9.56 -33.36 8.13
CA GLU A 89 9.26 -33.75 9.52
C GLU A 89 9.80 -32.71 10.50
N VAL A 90 11.06 -32.30 10.35
CA VAL A 90 11.69 -31.31 11.24
C VAL A 90 10.95 -29.96 11.19
N VAL A 91 10.60 -29.49 9.98
CA VAL A 91 9.85 -28.24 9.82
C VAL A 91 8.45 -28.35 10.43
N MET A 92 7.76 -29.48 10.23
CA MET A 92 6.43 -29.69 10.81
C MET A 92 6.47 -29.74 12.33
N ILE A 93 7.45 -30.43 12.93
CA ILE A 93 7.66 -30.46 14.38
C ILE A 93 7.89 -29.04 14.90
N TYR A 94 8.71 -28.23 14.24
CA TYR A 94 8.93 -26.85 14.63
C TYR A 94 7.64 -26.03 14.60
N LEU A 95 6.86 -26.12 13.51
CA LEU A 95 5.61 -25.36 13.35
C LEU A 95 4.53 -25.79 14.36
N LEU A 96 4.39 -27.09 14.62
CA LEU A 96 3.42 -27.63 15.59
C LEU A 96 3.74 -27.29 17.04
N ASN A 97 5.02 -27.08 17.37
CA ASN A 97 5.47 -26.72 18.71
C ASN A 97 5.63 -25.21 18.91
N ARG A 98 5.26 -24.39 17.92
CA ARG A 98 5.29 -22.94 18.06
C ARG A 98 4.16 -22.51 18.98
N ASP A 99 4.50 -21.81 20.06
CA ASP A 99 3.51 -21.15 20.91
C ASP A 99 2.86 -20.00 20.15
N LEU A 100 1.53 -20.03 20.07
CA LEU A 100 0.67 -19.06 19.40
C LEU A 100 -0.36 -18.46 20.37
N SER A 101 -0.17 -18.62 21.68
CA SER A 101 -1.14 -18.17 22.69
C SER A 101 -1.37 -16.65 22.64
N ASP A 102 -0.32 -15.90 22.33
CA ASP A 102 -0.36 -14.44 22.18
C ASP A 102 -0.45 -13.99 20.70
N PHE A 103 -0.74 -14.91 19.77
CA PHE A 103 -0.81 -14.57 18.35
C PHE A 103 -2.20 -14.06 17.97
N GLU A 104 -2.29 -12.78 17.60
CA GLU A 104 -3.50 -12.15 17.06
C GLU A 104 -3.42 -12.04 15.53
N PRO A 105 -4.19 -12.84 14.76
CA PRO A 105 -4.14 -12.80 13.30
C PRO A 105 -4.62 -11.47 12.69
N GLU A 106 -5.38 -10.69 13.45
CA GLU A 106 -5.93 -9.39 13.03
C GLU A 106 -4.92 -8.25 13.24
N GLU A 107 -3.91 -8.45 14.09
CA GLU A 107 -2.83 -7.48 14.32
C GLU A 107 -1.79 -7.59 13.19
N ILE A 108 -1.98 -6.78 12.15
CA ILE A 108 -0.98 -6.63 11.09
C ILE A 108 0.07 -5.60 11.50
N PRO A 109 1.38 -5.95 11.50
CA PRO A 109 2.42 -4.99 11.81
C PRO A 109 2.44 -3.86 10.76
N ALA A 110 2.57 -2.62 11.25
CA ALA A 110 2.88 -1.47 10.42
C ALA A 110 4.34 -1.59 9.97
N ILE A 111 4.54 -1.94 8.69
CA ILE A 111 5.88 -2.09 8.10
C ILE A 111 6.05 -0.98 7.08
N LYS A 112 7.19 -0.28 7.13
CA LYS A 112 7.55 0.83 6.22
C LYS A 112 7.22 0.54 4.76
N ILE A 113 7.56 -0.65 4.25
CA ILE A 113 7.29 -1.03 2.85
C ILE A 113 5.79 -1.00 2.50
N LYS A 114 4.90 -1.34 3.45
CA LYS A 114 3.46 -1.29 3.23
C LYS A 114 3.01 0.18 3.07
N VAL A 115 3.52 1.06 3.92
CA VAL A 115 3.27 2.51 3.86
C VAL A 115 3.78 3.10 2.55
N ASP A 116 5.00 2.75 2.13
CA ASP A 116 5.59 3.20 0.88
C ASP A 116 4.74 2.75 -0.34
N ILE A 117 4.30 1.48 -0.36
CA ILE A 117 3.40 0.94 -1.38
C ILE A 117 2.06 1.70 -1.41
N MET A 118 1.46 1.96 -0.24
CA MET A 118 0.21 2.72 -0.14
C MET A 118 0.38 4.14 -0.67
N HIS A 119 1.48 4.80 -0.30
CA HIS A 119 1.82 6.14 -0.76
C HIS A 119 1.97 6.20 -2.29
N ASP A 120 2.71 5.27 -2.88
CA ASP A 120 2.94 5.23 -4.32
C ASP A 120 1.68 4.91 -5.15
N GLN A 121 0.66 4.34 -4.53
CA GLN A 121 -0.64 4.08 -5.16
C GLN A 121 -1.59 5.27 -5.11
N LEU A 122 -1.27 6.32 -4.36
CA LEU A 122 -2.04 7.56 -4.35
C LEU A 122 -1.89 8.29 -5.68
N SER A 123 -2.89 9.11 -6.02
CA SER A 123 -2.79 9.96 -7.21
C SER A 123 -1.63 10.95 -7.07
N SER A 124 -0.95 11.27 -8.18
CA SER A 124 0.18 12.20 -8.20
C SER A 124 -0.12 13.55 -7.51
N SER A 125 -1.36 14.05 -7.62
CA SER A 125 -1.80 15.25 -6.89
C SER A 125 -1.77 15.09 -5.37
N ILE A 126 -2.14 13.94 -4.83
CA ILE A 126 -2.16 13.70 -3.38
C ILE A 126 -0.72 13.48 -2.88
N ARG A 127 0.07 12.66 -3.58
CA ARG A 127 1.50 12.43 -3.26
C ARG A 127 2.27 13.76 -3.20
N PHE A 128 2.09 14.60 -4.22
CA PHE A 128 2.65 15.96 -4.23
C PHE A 128 2.32 16.75 -2.96
N ILE A 129 1.05 16.74 -2.52
CA ILE A 129 0.65 17.49 -1.33
C ILE A 129 1.29 16.92 -0.07
N ILE A 130 1.36 15.59 0.05
CA ILE A 130 2.02 14.92 1.17
C ILE A 130 3.50 15.35 1.21
N ASP A 131 4.25 15.16 0.12
CA ASP A 131 5.66 15.54 0.03
C ASP A 131 5.89 17.04 0.26
N TYR A 132 5.01 17.87 -0.27
CA TYR A 132 5.09 19.33 -0.15
C TYR A 132 4.85 19.81 1.29
N ILE A 133 3.99 19.14 2.05
CA ILE A 133 3.74 19.46 3.46
C ILE A 133 4.84 18.88 4.34
N THR A 134 5.24 17.63 4.13
CA THR A 134 6.29 16.95 4.91
C THR A 134 7.65 17.64 4.79
N SER A 135 7.98 18.18 3.62
CA SER A 135 9.22 18.97 3.41
C SER A 135 9.21 20.35 4.08
N ARG A 136 8.06 20.83 4.57
CA ARG A 136 7.89 22.14 5.23
C ARG A 136 7.64 21.92 6.72
N ALA A 137 8.69 21.60 7.47
CA ALA A 137 8.64 21.24 8.88
C ALA A 137 8.02 22.27 9.87
N GLU A 138 7.62 23.49 9.46
CA GLU A 138 7.36 24.59 10.40
C GLU A 138 6.02 25.35 10.25
N ASP A 139 5.28 25.20 9.14
CA ASP A 139 4.03 25.97 8.93
C ASP A 139 2.78 25.09 9.15
N ARG A 140 2.11 25.25 10.30
CA ARG A 140 0.83 24.57 10.61
C ARG A 140 -0.30 24.98 9.66
N THR A 141 -0.23 26.18 9.09
CA THR A 141 -1.18 26.65 8.07
C THR A 141 -0.49 27.65 7.15
N SER A 142 -0.48 27.40 5.85
CA SER A 142 0.05 28.36 4.87
C SER A 142 -0.95 28.66 3.76
N MET A 143 -0.92 29.89 3.25
CA MET A 143 -1.77 30.31 2.15
C MET A 143 -0.93 30.36 0.87
N GLN A 144 -1.34 29.62 -0.15
CA GLN A 144 -0.63 29.52 -1.42
C GLN A 144 -1.52 29.97 -2.55
N SER A 145 -0.98 30.76 -3.49
CA SER A 145 -1.70 31.05 -4.73
C SER A 145 -1.99 29.77 -5.49
N CYS A 146 -3.21 29.61 -6.03
CA CYS A 146 -3.60 28.44 -6.82
C CYS A 146 -2.64 28.23 -8.00
N THR A 147 -2.22 29.32 -8.64
CA THR A 147 -1.27 29.28 -9.76
C THR A 147 0.10 28.80 -9.32
N LEU A 148 0.59 29.29 -8.18
CA LEU A 148 1.90 28.93 -7.65
C LEU A 148 1.92 27.47 -7.16
N LEU A 149 0.87 27.02 -6.49
CA LEU A 149 0.76 25.63 -6.03
C LEU A 149 0.69 24.67 -7.22
N TYR A 150 -0.06 25.02 -8.26
CA TYR A 150 -0.12 24.21 -9.47
C TYR A 150 1.23 24.21 -10.23
N GLN A 151 1.95 25.34 -10.27
CA GLN A 151 3.29 25.38 -10.85
C GLN A 151 4.25 24.44 -10.11
N LYS A 152 4.26 24.47 -8.78
CA LYS A 152 5.05 23.54 -7.95
C LYS A 152 4.68 22.08 -8.18
N TYR A 153 3.38 21.80 -8.39
CA TYR A 153 2.92 20.46 -8.79
C TYR A 153 3.50 20.03 -10.14
N LEU A 154 3.55 20.93 -11.14
CA LEU A 154 4.16 20.62 -12.45
C LEU A 154 5.66 20.34 -12.32
N GLU A 155 6.37 21.12 -11.50
CA GLU A 155 7.80 20.93 -11.21
C GLU A 155 8.04 19.57 -10.53
N TRP A 156 7.29 19.28 -9.46
CA TRP A 156 7.35 17.99 -8.75
C TRP A 156 6.99 16.81 -9.68
N CYS A 157 6.02 16.95 -10.58
CA CYS A 157 5.72 15.91 -11.56
C CYS A 157 6.87 15.68 -12.54
N GLY A 158 7.57 16.74 -12.94
CA GLY A 158 8.76 16.63 -13.79
C GLY A 158 9.90 15.89 -13.09
N GLU A 159 10.12 16.17 -11.81
CA GLU A 159 11.15 15.52 -10.98
C GLU A 159 10.84 14.04 -10.71
N ASN A 160 9.56 13.70 -10.50
CA ASN A 160 9.11 12.34 -10.17
C ASN A 160 8.67 11.50 -11.39
N GLY A 161 8.79 12.03 -12.61
CA GLY A 161 8.39 11.32 -13.84
C GLY A 161 6.88 11.07 -13.96
N GLU A 162 6.07 11.87 -13.29
CA GLU A 162 4.62 11.69 -13.17
C GLU A 162 3.85 12.29 -14.34
N LYS A 163 2.70 11.70 -14.65
CA LYS A 163 1.82 12.22 -15.70
C LYS A 163 1.11 13.48 -15.21
N LEU A 164 1.22 14.55 -16.00
CA LEU A 164 0.58 15.83 -15.72
C LEU A 164 -0.95 15.73 -15.73
N LEU A 165 -1.56 16.23 -14.66
CA LEU A 165 -3.00 16.48 -14.58
C LEU A 165 -3.29 17.94 -14.91
N THR A 166 -4.45 18.21 -15.53
CA THR A 166 -4.89 19.59 -15.77
C THR A 166 -5.18 20.29 -14.45
N SER A 167 -5.04 21.62 -14.40
CA SER A 167 -5.28 22.41 -13.19
C SER A 167 -6.66 22.17 -12.57
N LYS A 168 -7.69 21.98 -13.41
CA LYS A 168 -9.04 21.64 -12.97
C LYS A 168 -9.12 20.27 -12.29
N VAL A 169 -8.42 19.27 -12.83
CA VAL A 169 -8.42 17.90 -12.28
C VAL A 169 -7.60 17.86 -10.99
N ALA A 170 -6.41 18.47 -10.98
CA ALA A 170 -5.58 18.58 -9.79
C ALA A 170 -6.29 19.36 -8.67
N GLY A 171 -6.92 20.49 -8.99
CA GLY A 171 -7.71 21.27 -8.03
C GLY A 171 -8.86 20.48 -7.41
N LYS A 172 -9.58 19.67 -8.20
CA LYS A 172 -10.61 18.76 -7.67
C LYS A 172 -10.00 17.75 -6.68
N LYS A 173 -8.84 17.18 -7.00
CA LYS A 173 -8.11 16.25 -6.12
C LYS A 173 -7.63 16.91 -4.82
N PHE A 174 -7.16 18.15 -4.88
CA PHE A 174 -6.81 18.92 -3.69
C PHE A 174 -8.03 19.15 -2.78
N SER A 175 -9.20 19.44 -3.36
CA SER A 175 -10.42 19.60 -2.57
C SER A 175 -10.92 18.30 -1.92
N GLU A 176 -10.69 17.14 -2.54
CA GLU A 176 -11.00 15.82 -1.95
C GLU A 176 -10.28 15.62 -0.61
N ILE A 177 -9.07 16.17 -0.45
CA ILE A 177 -8.25 16.08 0.77
C ILE A 177 -8.35 17.32 1.67
N GLY A 178 -9.40 18.14 1.50
CA GLY A 178 -9.70 19.26 2.39
C GLY A 178 -8.97 20.57 2.09
N ILE A 179 -8.28 20.68 0.95
CA ILE A 179 -7.70 21.95 0.50
C ILE A 179 -8.80 22.79 -0.13
N GLU A 180 -9.28 23.76 0.64
CA GLU A 180 -10.36 24.66 0.22
C GLU A 180 -9.78 25.90 -0.49
N SER A 181 -10.37 26.23 -1.65
CA SER A 181 -10.16 27.53 -2.29
C SER A 181 -11.16 28.54 -1.71
N LYS A 182 -10.70 29.71 -1.27
CA LYS A 182 -11.63 30.81 -0.95
C LYS A 182 -12.21 31.35 -2.25
N GLN A 183 -13.53 31.32 -2.46
CA GLN A 183 -14.18 31.73 -3.72
C GLN A 183 -13.87 33.19 -4.17
N VAL A 184 -13.31 34.01 -3.28
CA VAL A 184 -12.97 35.43 -3.53
C VAL A 184 -11.45 35.65 -3.73
N GLN A 185 -10.61 34.66 -3.43
CA GLN A 185 -9.15 34.75 -3.53
C GLN A 185 -8.62 33.53 -4.31
N THR A 186 -7.76 33.76 -5.30
CA THR A 186 -7.06 32.71 -6.06
C THR A 186 -5.99 32.02 -5.19
N GLN A 187 -6.37 31.59 -3.98
CA GLN A 187 -5.51 31.06 -2.94
C GLN A 187 -6.14 29.83 -2.29
N TYR A 188 -5.30 28.83 -2.08
CA TYR A 188 -5.57 27.64 -1.28
C TYR A 188 -5.06 27.85 0.14
N ILE A 189 -5.82 27.32 1.10
CA ILE A 189 -5.38 27.20 2.49
C ILE A 189 -4.87 25.77 2.68
N LEU A 190 -3.57 25.66 2.94
CA LEU A 190 -2.93 24.40 3.32
C LEU A 190 -2.88 24.36 4.84
N ASP A 191 -3.93 23.82 5.44
CA ASP A 191 -4.02 23.53 6.87
C ASP A 191 -3.52 22.10 7.10
N CYS A 192 -2.27 21.97 7.53
CA CYS A 192 -1.58 20.67 7.58
C CYS A 192 -2.30 19.69 8.52
N PRO A 193 -2.69 20.05 9.76
CA PRO A 193 -3.50 19.19 10.62
C PRO A 193 -4.83 18.77 9.98
N LYS A 194 -5.55 19.70 9.34
CA LYS A 194 -6.83 19.37 8.68
C LYS A 194 -6.64 18.46 7.48
N ILE A 195 -5.56 18.64 6.72
CA ILE A 195 -5.22 17.78 5.58
C ILE A 195 -4.82 16.40 6.08
N VAL A 196 -3.95 16.30 7.08
CA VAL A 196 -3.57 15.01 7.70
C VAL A 196 -4.79 14.30 8.26
N ALA A 197 -5.67 14.99 9.00
CA ALA A 197 -6.91 14.41 9.50
C ALA A 197 -7.86 13.96 8.37
N LYS A 198 -7.95 14.73 7.28
CA LYS A 198 -8.73 14.34 6.09
C LYS A 198 -8.14 13.14 5.37
N LEU A 199 -6.81 13.07 5.27
CA LEU A 199 -6.09 11.93 4.76
C LEU A 199 -6.41 10.71 5.65
N HIS A 200 -6.33 10.86 6.98
CA HIS A 200 -6.68 9.87 8.00
C HIS A 200 -8.14 9.39 7.90
N GLU A 201 -9.12 10.30 7.78
CA GLU A 201 -10.54 9.98 7.54
C GLU A 201 -10.80 9.31 6.17
N SER A 202 -9.90 9.54 5.21
CA SER A 202 -9.92 8.87 3.89
C SER A 202 -9.19 7.53 3.91
N GLY A 203 -8.71 7.09 5.08
CA GLY A 203 -8.02 5.84 5.34
C GLY A 203 -6.51 5.96 5.65
N LEU A 204 -5.86 7.12 5.50
CA LEU A 204 -4.40 7.35 5.70
C LEU A 204 -4.00 7.55 7.17
N ASN A 205 -4.24 6.53 8.00
CA ASN A 205 -3.98 6.59 9.43
C ASN A 205 -2.49 6.73 9.81
N ASP A 206 -1.56 6.34 8.93
CA ASP A 206 -0.15 6.17 9.33
C ASP A 206 0.77 7.35 8.97
N ILE A 207 0.24 8.53 8.62
CA ILE A 207 1.10 9.71 8.34
C ILE A 207 1.56 10.40 9.64
N GLU A 208 1.02 10.05 10.81
CA GLU A 208 1.43 10.65 12.10
C GLU A 208 2.73 10.08 12.70
N GLU A 209 3.33 8.99 12.17
CA GLU A 209 4.56 8.42 12.75
C GLU A 209 5.87 8.99 12.13
N PHE A 210 5.87 10.27 11.76
CA PHE A 210 7.08 10.99 11.33
C PHE A 210 7.48 12.17 12.23
N SER A 211 6.85 12.35 13.40
CA SER A 211 7.27 13.40 14.34
C SER A 211 8.15 12.96 15.50
N ASP A 212 8.28 11.66 15.81
CA ASP A 212 9.04 11.25 17.00
C ASP A 212 9.76 9.91 16.84
N ILE A 213 10.98 9.95 16.30
CA ILE A 213 12.05 9.02 16.69
C ILE A 213 13.35 9.85 16.83
N PRO A 214 14.08 9.78 17.97
CA PRO A 214 15.33 10.51 18.19
C PRO A 214 16.48 10.10 17.25
#